data_AF-A0A7C5FB33-F1
#
_entry.id   AF-A0A7C5FB33-F1
#
_cell.length_a   1.000
_cell.length_b   1.000
_cell.length_c   1.000
_cell.angle_alpha   90.00
_cell.angle_beta   90.00
_cell.angle_gamma   90.00
#
_symmetry.space_group_name_H-M   'P 1'
#
loop_
_entity.id
_entity.type
_entity.pdbx_description
1 polymer ?
#
loop_
_entity_poly.entity_id
_entity_poly.type
_entity_poly.pdbx_seq_one_letter_code
_entity_poly.pdbx_strand_id
1 'polypeptide(L)'
;MGRGTVWEDADVVNMSIGGAEGDLWEYNNVSYAYDNGLVLVAAAGNWPTDDAPIQYPAAYPQVIAVGASNFLDERVKKFPPKSPPHNFYSAHGPQLDVVAPGSRLIKAAWWDYIENPVFIDTFGGTSAAAPLVSGTAALVKAHNRKLYSPSSPYRLSNDSIMNVIRHSADDLVGLPTEDVAGWDQYMGYGRLNAYKALLAVSRGDANNNSSISLADVVYLVNYVMKGGPAPLPSKATGDCNCDHGISLADIIHLTNYILKGGPAPVVCYHYNY
;
A
#
# COMPACT_ATOMS: atom_id res chain seq x y z
N MET A 1 -3.06 17.91 -21.41
CA MET A 1 -3.14 16.79 -22.36
C MET A 1 -3.92 15.69 -21.67
N GLY A 2 -5.04 15.24 -22.25
CA GLY A 2 -5.91 14.23 -21.65
C GLY A 2 -5.24 12.85 -21.69
N ARG A 3 -5.52 12.02 -20.68
CA ARG A 3 -5.13 10.61 -20.63
C ARG A 3 -5.69 9.93 -21.88
N GLY A 4 -4.82 9.43 -22.76
CA GLY A 4 -5.25 8.73 -23.96
C GLY A 4 -6.10 7.49 -23.65
N THR A 5 -6.97 7.17 -24.61
CA THR A 5 -8.06 6.18 -24.71
C THR A 5 -7.94 4.77 -24.10
N VAL A 6 -6.85 4.39 -23.41
CA VAL A 6 -6.69 3.03 -22.83
C VAL A 6 -6.97 2.99 -21.31
N TRP A 7 -6.87 4.13 -20.60
CA TRP A 7 -6.87 4.18 -19.13
C TRP A 7 -7.81 5.24 -18.54
N GLU A 8 -8.82 5.70 -19.28
CA GLU A 8 -9.37 7.06 -19.09
C GLU A 8 -9.86 7.38 -17.66
N ASP A 9 -10.21 6.39 -16.84
CA ASP A 9 -10.60 6.59 -15.43
C ASP A 9 -9.79 5.77 -14.40
N ALA A 10 -8.71 5.10 -14.81
CA ALA A 10 -7.92 4.30 -13.90
C ALA A 10 -6.99 5.16 -13.02
N ASP A 11 -6.84 4.72 -11.77
CA ASP A 11 -5.97 5.35 -10.78
C ASP A 11 -4.91 4.41 -10.21
N VAL A 12 -5.23 3.12 -10.21
CA VAL A 12 -4.38 2.02 -9.79
C VAL A 12 -4.59 0.89 -10.80
N VAL A 13 -3.51 0.29 -11.27
CA VAL A 13 -3.53 -0.83 -12.21
C VAL A 13 -2.90 -2.03 -11.53
N ASN A 14 -3.67 -3.12 -11.43
CA ASN A 14 -3.20 -4.41 -10.94
C ASN A 14 -2.80 -5.31 -12.12
N MET A 15 -1.57 -5.81 -12.11
CA MET A 15 -1.00 -6.68 -13.13
C MET A 15 -0.63 -8.04 -12.53
N SER A 16 -1.56 -8.99 -12.60
CA SER A 16 -1.31 -10.38 -12.21
C SER A 16 -0.77 -11.20 -13.40
N ILE A 17 0.19 -10.64 -14.12
CA ILE A 17 0.84 -11.17 -15.33
C ILE A 17 2.35 -10.92 -15.22
N GLY A 18 3.15 -11.77 -15.83
CA GLY A 18 4.55 -11.44 -16.03
C GLY A 18 5.34 -12.42 -16.87
N GLY A 19 6.56 -12.00 -17.23
CA GLY A 19 7.54 -12.75 -18.01
C GLY A 19 8.95 -12.63 -17.41
N ALA A 20 9.85 -13.54 -17.80
CA ALA A 20 11.24 -13.55 -17.32
C ALA A 20 12.07 -12.38 -17.85
N GLU A 21 11.71 -11.85 -19.02
CA GLU A 21 12.42 -10.81 -19.73
C GLU A 21 11.50 -9.61 -19.90
N GLY A 22 12.04 -8.42 -19.67
CA GLY A 22 11.39 -7.16 -20.00
C GLY A 22 11.81 -6.71 -21.39
N ASP A 23 10.98 -5.89 -22.02
CA ASP A 23 11.31 -5.28 -23.31
C ASP A 23 11.04 -3.76 -23.30
N LEU A 24 11.63 -3.07 -24.28
CA LEU A 24 11.54 -1.62 -24.36
C LEU A 24 10.10 -1.12 -24.59
N TRP A 25 9.28 -1.90 -25.28
CA TRP A 25 7.88 -1.54 -25.52
C TRP A 25 7.08 -1.60 -24.22
N GLU A 26 7.21 -2.68 -23.45
CA GLU A 26 6.59 -2.81 -22.13
C GLU A 26 7.06 -1.72 -21.18
N TYR A 27 8.38 -1.48 -21.09
CA TYR A 27 8.95 -0.43 -20.25
C TYR A 27 8.42 0.96 -20.60
N ASN A 28 8.31 1.29 -21.89
CA ASN A 28 7.78 2.58 -22.34
C ASN A 28 6.31 2.75 -21.97
N ASN A 29 5.50 1.69 -22.05
CA ASN A 29 4.09 1.73 -21.65
C ASN A 29 3.93 1.87 -20.12
N VAL A 30 4.74 1.14 -19.34
CA VAL A 30 4.81 1.25 -17.88
C VAL A 30 5.22 2.67 -17.47
N SER A 31 6.28 3.21 -18.08
CA SER A 31 6.76 4.57 -17.81
C SER A 31 5.70 5.61 -18.17
N TYR A 32 5.07 5.49 -19.33
CA TYR A 32 3.99 6.39 -19.73
C TYR A 32 2.81 6.37 -18.74
N ALA A 33 2.39 5.20 -18.27
CA ALA A 33 1.32 5.09 -17.29
C ALA A 33 1.73 5.73 -15.94
N TYR A 34 2.95 5.47 -15.48
CA TYR A 34 3.50 6.06 -14.26
C TYR A 34 3.59 7.59 -14.37
N ASP A 35 4.09 8.13 -15.47
CA ASP A 35 4.20 9.58 -15.71
C ASP A 35 2.83 10.28 -15.77
N ASN A 36 1.76 9.52 -16.05
CA ASN A 36 0.37 9.99 -16.00
C ASN A 36 -0.30 9.82 -14.62
N GLY A 37 0.48 9.48 -13.58
CA GLY A 37 0.06 9.41 -12.18
C GLY A 37 -0.73 8.16 -11.80
N LEU A 38 -0.62 7.09 -12.59
CA LEU A 38 -1.16 5.78 -12.24
C LEU A 38 -0.24 5.12 -11.22
N VAL A 39 -0.85 4.49 -10.21
CA VAL A 39 -0.13 3.57 -9.33
C VAL A 39 -0.13 2.20 -10.01
N LEU A 40 1.05 1.64 -10.24
CA LEU A 40 1.20 0.36 -10.92
C LEU A 40 1.60 -0.69 -9.89
N VAL A 41 0.90 -1.83 -9.89
CA VAL A 41 1.15 -2.93 -8.94
C VAL A 41 1.20 -4.22 -9.73
N ALA A 42 2.24 -5.02 -9.54
CA ALA A 42 2.38 -6.28 -10.25
C ALA A 42 2.79 -7.44 -9.34
N ALA A 43 2.33 -8.63 -9.69
CA ALA A 43 2.74 -9.86 -9.04
C ALA A 43 4.22 -10.14 -9.34
N ALA A 44 5.01 -10.47 -8.32
CA ALA A 44 6.45 -10.71 -8.48
C ALA A 44 6.77 -11.95 -9.34
N GLY A 45 5.82 -12.88 -9.49
CA GLY A 45 5.99 -14.13 -10.23
C GLY A 45 5.87 -15.37 -9.35
N ASN A 46 5.71 -16.53 -9.98
CA ASN A 46 5.62 -17.83 -9.30
C ASN A 46 6.52 -18.83 -10.04
N TRP A 47 7.51 -19.39 -9.37
CA TRP A 47 8.57 -20.19 -10.01
C TRP A 47 8.71 -21.59 -9.41
N PRO A 48 9.08 -22.61 -10.20
CA PRO A 48 9.22 -23.98 -9.69
C PRO A 48 10.48 -24.14 -8.83
N THR A 49 11.33 -23.11 -8.77
CA THR A 49 12.53 -23.01 -7.93
C THR A 49 12.44 -21.77 -7.05
N ASP A 50 13.12 -21.80 -5.90
CA ASP A 50 13.07 -20.72 -4.90
C ASP A 50 13.86 -19.49 -5.34
N ASP A 51 14.90 -19.68 -6.15
CA ASP A 51 15.93 -18.70 -6.51
C ASP A 51 15.64 -17.90 -7.79
N ALA A 52 14.42 -18.02 -8.33
CA ALA A 52 14.09 -17.42 -9.60
C ALA A 52 13.71 -15.92 -9.46
N PRO A 53 14.09 -15.09 -10.46
CA PRO A 53 14.01 -13.63 -10.34
C PRO A 53 12.58 -13.11 -10.38
N ILE A 54 12.39 -11.87 -9.94
CA ILE A 54 11.13 -11.13 -10.11
C ILE A 54 10.84 -10.95 -11.60
N GLN A 55 9.60 -11.21 -11.98
CA GLN A 55 9.12 -11.10 -13.37
C GLN A 55 8.85 -9.64 -13.75
N TYR A 56 8.95 -9.34 -15.05
CA TYR A 56 8.45 -8.09 -15.60
C TYR A 56 6.93 -8.19 -15.83
N PRO A 57 6.14 -7.14 -15.56
CA PRO A 57 6.58 -5.76 -15.30
C PRO A 57 6.90 -5.45 -13.82
N ALA A 58 6.77 -6.39 -12.88
CA ALA A 58 7.05 -6.13 -11.46
C ALA A 58 8.49 -5.69 -11.20
N ALA A 59 9.44 -6.16 -12.00
CA ALA A 59 10.85 -5.76 -11.88
C ALA A 59 11.15 -4.32 -12.36
N TYR A 60 10.19 -3.57 -12.91
CA TYR A 60 10.42 -2.17 -13.27
C TYR A 60 10.31 -1.24 -12.04
N PRO A 61 11.22 -0.26 -11.86
CA PRO A 61 11.21 0.65 -10.70
C PRO A 61 9.91 1.44 -10.49
N GLN A 62 9.13 1.65 -11.56
CA GLN A 62 7.85 2.34 -11.53
C GLN A 62 6.68 1.49 -10.98
N VAL A 63 6.90 0.20 -10.76
CA VAL A 63 5.86 -0.77 -10.40
C VAL A 63 6.09 -1.27 -8.98
N ILE A 64 5.02 -1.33 -8.18
CA ILE A 64 5.06 -1.96 -6.86
C ILE A 64 5.11 -3.48 -7.07
N ALA A 65 6.25 -4.09 -6.78
CA ALA A 65 6.46 -5.53 -6.91
C ALA A 65 5.95 -6.29 -5.68
N VAL A 66 5.02 -7.22 -5.88
CA VAL A 66 4.30 -7.89 -4.79
C VAL A 66 4.62 -9.38 -4.72
N GLY A 67 5.30 -9.77 -3.65
CA GLY A 67 5.50 -11.16 -3.25
C GLY A 67 4.32 -11.72 -2.45
N ALA A 68 4.33 -13.03 -2.19
CA ALA A 68 3.28 -13.70 -1.42
C ALA A 68 3.80 -14.18 -0.06
N SER A 69 3.04 -13.91 1.00
CA SER A 69 3.21 -14.52 2.32
C SER A 69 2.11 -15.55 2.61
N ASN A 70 2.38 -16.45 3.54
CA ASN A 70 1.41 -17.38 4.11
C ASN A 70 0.75 -16.80 5.38
N PHE A 71 -0.10 -17.59 6.02
CA PHE A 71 -0.83 -17.15 7.23
C PHE A 71 0.04 -17.06 8.50
N LEU A 72 1.30 -17.50 8.42
CA LEU A 72 2.32 -17.40 9.45
C LEU A 72 3.30 -16.25 9.16
N ASP A 73 3.00 -15.39 8.19
CA ASP A 73 3.86 -14.29 7.71
C ASP A 73 5.17 -14.71 7.06
N GLU A 74 5.31 -15.98 6.72
CA GLU A 74 6.48 -16.46 5.99
C GLU A 74 6.25 -16.27 4.49
N ARG A 75 7.30 -15.90 3.75
CA ARG A 75 7.28 -15.94 2.29
C ARG A 75 6.85 -17.33 1.80
N VAL A 76 5.98 -17.37 0.81
CA VAL A 76 5.47 -18.65 0.31
C VAL A 76 6.57 -19.41 -0.43
N LYS A 77 7.12 -20.44 0.20
CA LYS A 77 8.03 -21.39 -0.46
C LYS A 77 7.29 -22.48 -1.25
N LYS A 78 6.05 -22.77 -0.89
CA LYS A 78 5.22 -23.76 -1.61
C LYS A 78 3.77 -23.29 -1.58
N PHE A 79 3.26 -22.85 -2.72
CA PHE A 79 1.82 -22.59 -2.85
C PHE A 79 1.03 -23.89 -2.64
N PRO A 80 -0.16 -23.84 -2.02
CA PRO A 80 -1.02 -25.01 -1.92
C PRO A 80 -1.37 -25.52 -3.32
N PRO A 81 -1.51 -26.85 -3.48
CA PRO A 81 -1.72 -27.45 -4.79
C PRO A 81 -3.08 -27.01 -5.36
N LYS A 82 -3.08 -26.32 -6.51
CA LYS A 82 -4.27 -26.21 -7.38
C LYS A 82 -4.48 -27.48 -8.22
N SER A 83 -3.41 -28.24 -8.48
CA SER A 83 -3.29 -29.55 -9.15
C SER A 83 -1.79 -29.94 -9.16
N PRO A 84 -1.39 -31.21 -9.12
CA PRO A 84 0.03 -31.57 -9.20
C PRO A 84 0.62 -31.38 -10.62
N PRO A 85 1.91 -31.00 -10.76
CA PRO A 85 2.82 -30.52 -9.72
C PRO A 85 2.82 -28.99 -9.64
N HIS A 86 2.26 -28.42 -8.58
CA HIS A 86 2.43 -27.00 -8.26
C HIS A 86 3.31 -26.86 -7.02
N ASN A 87 4.62 -26.95 -7.24
CA ASN A 87 5.67 -26.64 -6.26
C ASN A 87 6.23 -25.24 -6.56
N PHE A 88 5.35 -24.25 -6.63
CA PHE A 88 5.76 -22.89 -6.97
C PHE A 88 6.13 -22.11 -5.69
N TYR A 89 7.19 -21.33 -5.80
CA TYR A 89 7.71 -20.40 -4.82
C TYR A 89 7.30 -18.98 -5.23
N SER A 90 7.07 -18.11 -4.25
CA SER A 90 6.98 -16.67 -4.51
C SER A 90 8.34 -16.18 -4.98
N ALA A 91 8.37 -15.57 -6.17
CA ALA A 91 9.56 -14.89 -6.65
C ALA A 91 10.01 -13.83 -5.64
N HIS A 92 11.31 -13.60 -5.60
CA HIS A 92 11.95 -12.68 -4.68
C HIS A 92 13.21 -12.10 -5.34
N GLY A 93 13.76 -11.02 -4.79
CA GLY A 93 14.91 -10.34 -5.40
C GLY A 93 14.97 -8.84 -5.08
N PRO A 94 15.95 -8.13 -5.67
CA PRO A 94 16.25 -6.75 -5.32
C PRO A 94 15.16 -5.74 -5.72
N GLN A 95 14.20 -6.13 -6.55
CA GLN A 95 13.08 -5.29 -6.96
C GLN A 95 11.84 -5.48 -6.07
N LEU A 96 11.86 -6.40 -5.09
CA LEU A 96 10.68 -6.70 -4.27
C LEU A 96 10.33 -5.51 -3.37
N ASP A 97 9.07 -5.08 -3.38
CA ASP A 97 8.64 -3.98 -2.51
C ASP A 97 8.00 -4.46 -1.22
N VAL A 98 7.00 -5.33 -1.33
CA VAL A 98 6.28 -5.84 -0.17
C VAL A 98 5.79 -7.26 -0.44
N VAL A 99 5.48 -7.99 0.63
CA VAL A 99 4.68 -9.21 0.53
C VAL A 99 3.25 -8.95 1.00
N ALA A 100 2.30 -9.70 0.48
CA ALA A 100 0.93 -9.74 1.00
C ALA A 100 0.41 -11.18 1.04
N PRO A 101 -0.64 -11.47 1.82
CA PRO A 101 -1.22 -12.81 1.87
C PRO A 101 -1.55 -13.36 0.49
N GLY A 102 -0.94 -14.48 0.12
CA GLY A 102 -1.08 -15.08 -1.20
C GLY A 102 -0.98 -16.60 -1.22
N SER A 103 -0.86 -17.28 -0.06
CA SER A 103 -0.84 -18.74 -0.01
C SER A 103 -2.20 -19.35 -0.32
N ARG A 104 -3.27 -18.93 0.36
CA ARG A 104 -4.62 -19.47 0.18
C ARG A 104 -5.67 -18.41 0.50
N LEU A 105 -6.30 -17.86 -0.53
CA LEU A 105 -7.35 -16.86 -0.41
C LEU A 105 -8.68 -17.38 -0.92
N ILE A 106 -9.75 -16.89 -0.30
CA ILE A 106 -11.12 -17.02 -0.80
C ILE A 106 -11.31 -15.94 -1.86
N LYS A 107 -11.75 -16.32 -3.06
CA LYS A 107 -12.13 -15.38 -4.12
C LYS A 107 -13.52 -15.68 -4.65
N ALA A 108 -14.16 -14.65 -5.20
CA ALA A 108 -15.28 -14.87 -6.12
C ALA A 108 -14.79 -15.59 -7.38
N ALA A 109 -15.55 -16.58 -7.83
CA ALA A 109 -15.30 -17.30 -9.07
C ALA A 109 -16.37 -17.00 -10.11
N TRP A 110 -16.10 -17.40 -11.36
CA TRP A 110 -17.08 -17.30 -12.44
C TRP A 110 -18.35 -18.08 -12.08
N TRP A 111 -19.48 -17.49 -12.45
CA TRP A 111 -20.82 -18.05 -12.43
C TRP A 111 -20.85 -19.41 -13.13
N ASP A 112 -21.08 -20.49 -12.39
CA ASP A 112 -21.83 -21.62 -12.94
C ASP A 112 -23.30 -21.15 -13.04
N TYR A 113 -24.03 -21.61 -14.04
CA TYR A 113 -25.36 -21.17 -14.51
C TYR A 113 -26.51 -21.37 -13.49
N ILE A 114 -26.22 -21.39 -12.19
CA ILE A 114 -27.12 -21.73 -11.08
C ILE A 114 -26.92 -20.72 -9.92
N GLU A 115 -27.44 -19.51 -10.10
CA GLU A 115 -27.89 -18.49 -9.10
C GLU A 115 -27.15 -18.24 -7.77
N ASN A 116 -25.98 -18.82 -7.51
CA ASN A 116 -25.26 -18.65 -6.25
C ASN A 116 -23.83 -18.15 -6.51
N PRO A 117 -23.36 -17.10 -5.78
CA PRO A 117 -21.96 -16.70 -5.85
C PRO A 117 -21.07 -17.86 -5.39
N VAL A 118 -20.28 -18.40 -6.31
CA VAL A 118 -19.31 -19.44 -6.00
C VAL A 118 -18.06 -18.77 -5.43
N PHE A 119 -17.78 -19.05 -4.16
CA PHE A 119 -16.51 -18.70 -3.53
C PHE A 119 -15.57 -19.89 -3.60
N ILE A 120 -14.35 -19.68 -4.11
CA ILE A 120 -13.31 -20.71 -4.16
C ILE A 120 -12.20 -20.33 -3.19
N ASP A 121 -11.80 -21.27 -2.34
CA ASP A 121 -10.82 -21.10 -1.25
C ASP A 121 -9.41 -21.62 -1.61
N THR A 122 -9.14 -21.87 -2.88
CA THR A 122 -7.88 -22.45 -3.38
C THR A 122 -7.02 -21.45 -4.17
N PHE A 123 -7.39 -20.17 -4.19
CA PHE A 123 -6.64 -19.19 -4.97
C PHE A 123 -5.39 -18.73 -4.21
N GLY A 124 -4.23 -19.21 -4.65
CA GLY A 124 -2.92 -18.73 -4.24
C GLY A 124 -2.07 -18.23 -5.40
N GLY A 125 -0.92 -17.65 -5.08
CA GLY A 125 0.06 -17.05 -5.98
C GLY A 125 0.36 -15.60 -5.59
N THR A 126 1.48 -15.07 -6.09
CA THR A 126 1.74 -13.61 -6.08
C THR A 126 0.63 -12.83 -6.80
N SER A 127 -0.05 -13.45 -7.76
CA SER A 127 -1.27 -12.95 -8.40
C SER A 127 -2.45 -12.72 -7.45
N ALA A 128 -2.47 -13.41 -6.29
CA ALA A 128 -3.48 -13.26 -5.25
C ALA A 128 -3.09 -12.18 -4.23
N ALA A 129 -1.78 -11.98 -4.02
CA ALA A 129 -1.23 -10.93 -3.16
C ALA A 129 -1.32 -9.53 -3.82
N ALA A 130 -0.98 -9.41 -5.11
CA ALA A 130 -1.01 -8.15 -5.87
C ALA A 130 -2.34 -7.34 -5.77
N PRO A 131 -3.53 -7.95 -5.87
CA PRO A 131 -4.78 -7.20 -5.74
C PRO A 131 -5.03 -6.67 -4.31
N LEU A 132 -4.48 -7.29 -3.26
CA LEU A 132 -4.56 -6.74 -1.90
C LEU A 132 -3.77 -5.44 -1.76
N VAL A 133 -2.56 -5.42 -2.34
CA VAL A 133 -1.72 -4.21 -2.41
C VAL A 133 -2.39 -3.14 -3.27
N SER A 134 -2.95 -3.52 -4.42
CA SER A 134 -3.70 -2.61 -5.31
C SER A 134 -4.91 -1.98 -4.61
N GLY A 135 -5.69 -2.78 -3.87
CA GLY A 135 -6.81 -2.29 -3.08
C GLY A 135 -6.37 -1.31 -1.98
N THR A 136 -5.24 -1.59 -1.32
CA THR A 136 -4.68 -0.68 -0.30
C THR A 136 -4.19 0.63 -0.93
N ALA A 137 -3.50 0.58 -2.07
CA ALA A 137 -3.09 1.78 -2.80
C ALA A 137 -4.30 2.63 -3.21
N ALA A 138 -5.38 1.99 -3.69
CA ALA A 138 -6.63 2.66 -4.03
C ALA A 138 -7.28 3.31 -2.80
N LEU A 139 -7.27 2.63 -1.65
CA LEU A 139 -7.80 3.13 -0.39
C LEU A 139 -7.05 4.37 0.11
N VAL A 140 -5.70 4.33 0.11
CA VAL A 140 -4.83 5.47 0.45
C VAL A 140 -5.11 6.65 -0.47
N LYS A 141 -5.14 6.41 -1.79
CA LYS A 141 -5.41 7.46 -2.80
C LYS A 141 -6.79 8.08 -2.63
N ALA A 142 -7.82 7.27 -2.38
CA ALA A 142 -9.18 7.73 -2.17
C ALA A 142 -9.33 8.57 -0.89
N HIS A 143 -8.71 8.14 0.21
CA HIS A 143 -8.72 8.89 1.47
C HIS A 143 -8.01 10.25 1.32
N ASN A 144 -6.80 10.27 0.76
CA ASN A 144 -6.07 11.52 0.52
C ASN A 144 -6.86 12.50 -0.38
N ARG A 145 -7.58 11.98 -1.39
CA ARG A 145 -8.46 12.81 -2.25
C ARG A 145 -9.67 13.41 -1.55
N LYS A 146 -10.12 12.81 -0.43
CA LYS A 146 -11.17 13.40 0.42
C LYS A 146 -10.62 14.51 1.29
N LEU A 147 -9.41 14.33 1.83
CA LEU A 147 -8.74 15.34 2.65
C LEU A 147 -8.34 16.59 1.84
N TYR A 148 -7.97 16.41 0.57
CA TYR A 148 -7.41 17.48 -0.25
C TYR A 148 -8.11 17.67 -1.60
N SER A 149 -8.40 18.93 -1.92
CA SER A 149 -9.03 19.33 -3.19
C SER A 149 -8.21 18.89 -4.42
N PRO A 150 -8.82 18.78 -5.61
CA PRO A 150 -8.12 18.41 -6.84
C PRO A 150 -6.89 19.23 -7.20
N SER A 151 -6.86 20.51 -6.85
CA SER A 151 -5.75 21.43 -7.12
C SER A 151 -4.75 21.52 -5.97
N SER A 152 -4.98 20.80 -4.86
CA SER A 152 -4.09 20.84 -3.71
C SER A 152 -2.71 20.27 -4.05
N PRO A 153 -1.60 20.97 -3.70
CA PRO A 153 -0.25 20.43 -3.86
C PRO A 153 0.02 19.25 -2.89
N TYR A 154 -0.88 18.99 -1.95
CA TYR A 154 -0.79 17.91 -0.96
C TYR A 154 -1.51 16.62 -1.39
N ARG A 155 -2.01 16.57 -2.63
CA ARG A 155 -2.44 15.32 -3.25
C ARG A 155 -1.24 14.43 -3.51
N LEU A 156 -1.31 13.18 -3.04
CA LEU A 156 -0.21 12.24 -3.22
C LEU A 156 -0.03 11.89 -4.69
N SER A 157 1.23 11.87 -5.13
CA SER A 157 1.64 11.25 -6.38
C SER A 157 1.59 9.73 -6.26
N ASN A 158 1.70 9.04 -7.39
CA ASN A 158 1.89 7.60 -7.42
C ASN A 158 3.18 7.16 -6.71
N ASP A 159 4.27 7.93 -6.83
CA ASP A 159 5.51 7.69 -6.07
C ASP A 159 5.29 7.78 -4.56
N SER A 160 4.58 8.82 -4.09
CA SER A 160 4.28 8.95 -2.67
C SER A 160 3.40 7.81 -2.17
N ILE A 161 2.45 7.32 -2.97
CA ILE A 161 1.64 6.15 -2.62
C ILE A 161 2.49 4.88 -2.54
N MET A 162 3.41 4.67 -3.50
CA MET A 162 4.38 3.57 -3.45
C MET A 162 5.21 3.62 -2.15
N ASN A 163 5.71 4.79 -1.77
CA ASN A 163 6.45 4.96 -0.51
C ASN A 163 5.56 4.75 0.73
N VAL A 164 4.29 5.16 0.70
CA VAL A 164 3.33 4.84 1.77
C VAL A 164 3.18 3.33 1.91
N ILE A 165 3.02 2.60 0.81
CA ILE A 165 2.89 1.13 0.85
C ILE A 165 4.17 0.48 1.41
N ARG A 166 5.35 0.88 0.93
CA ARG A 166 6.65 0.37 1.41
C ARG A 166 6.85 0.61 2.90
N HIS A 167 6.79 1.85 3.34
CA HIS A 167 7.19 2.24 4.70
C HIS A 167 6.10 2.05 5.76
N SER A 168 4.89 1.67 5.37
CA SER A 168 3.82 1.29 6.30
C SER A 168 3.72 -0.22 6.53
N ALA A 169 4.49 -1.03 5.79
CA ALA A 169 4.51 -2.47 5.96
C ALA A 169 4.95 -2.89 7.38
N ASP A 170 4.51 -4.07 7.80
CA ASP A 170 5.02 -4.72 9.00
C ASP A 170 6.31 -5.45 8.65
N ASP A 171 7.42 -4.89 9.13
CA ASP A 171 8.78 -5.45 9.08
C ASP A 171 9.01 -6.41 10.26
N LEU A 172 9.92 -7.39 10.12
CA LEU A 172 10.28 -8.38 11.13
C LEU A 172 9.11 -9.25 11.61
N VAL A 173 8.21 -9.62 10.70
CA VAL A 173 7.06 -10.51 10.99
C VAL A 173 7.27 -11.93 10.47
N GLY A 174 8.11 -12.10 9.45
CA GLY A 174 8.42 -13.37 8.82
C GLY A 174 9.52 -14.15 9.52
N LEU A 175 10.10 -15.11 8.79
CA LEU A 175 11.20 -15.93 9.30
C LEU A 175 12.47 -15.08 9.47
N PRO A 176 13.16 -15.11 10.62
CA PRO A 176 14.38 -14.30 10.83
C PRO A 176 15.54 -14.58 9.86
N THR A 177 15.48 -15.69 9.11
CA THR A 177 16.45 -16.03 8.05
C THR A 177 16.16 -15.35 6.72
N GLU A 178 14.94 -14.84 6.54
CA GLU A 178 14.48 -14.18 5.31
C GLU A 178 14.00 -12.75 5.56
N ASP A 179 13.56 -12.41 6.77
CA ASP A 179 13.05 -11.09 7.17
C ASP A 179 14.04 -10.44 8.14
N VAL A 180 14.75 -9.41 7.66
CA VAL A 180 15.72 -8.65 8.45
C VAL A 180 15.36 -7.17 8.44
N ALA A 181 15.72 -6.46 9.51
CA ALA A 181 15.24 -5.10 9.74
C ALA A 181 15.48 -4.18 8.54
N GLY A 182 14.41 -3.51 8.10
CA GLY A 182 14.40 -2.62 6.96
C GLY A 182 13.90 -3.32 5.70
N TRP A 183 14.64 -3.15 4.59
CA TRP A 183 14.33 -3.81 3.33
C TRP A 183 15.23 -5.02 3.14
N ASP A 184 14.66 -6.11 2.65
CA ASP A 184 15.40 -7.28 2.19
C ASP A 184 14.81 -7.88 0.90
N GLN A 185 15.57 -8.78 0.29
CA GLN A 185 15.20 -9.37 -1.00
C GLN A 185 14.06 -10.40 -0.94
N TYR A 186 13.68 -10.90 0.23
CA TYR A 186 12.70 -11.98 0.41
C TYR A 186 11.32 -11.44 0.82
N MET A 187 11.29 -10.45 1.71
CA MET A 187 10.09 -9.85 2.27
C MET A 187 9.87 -8.42 1.78
N GLY A 188 10.83 -7.82 1.07
CA GLY A 188 10.78 -6.41 0.67
C GLY A 188 10.92 -5.53 1.90
N TYR A 189 10.06 -4.52 2.02
CA TYR A 189 9.88 -3.74 3.25
C TYR A 189 9.00 -4.44 4.30
N GLY A 190 8.60 -5.70 4.05
CA GLY A 190 7.76 -6.49 4.93
C GLY A 190 6.36 -6.74 4.40
N ARG A 191 5.47 -7.18 5.30
CA ARG A 191 4.09 -7.52 4.95
C ARG A 191 3.19 -6.29 4.89
N LEU A 192 2.40 -6.16 3.83
CA LEU A 192 1.38 -5.12 3.65
C LEU A 192 0.53 -4.90 4.91
N ASN A 193 0.43 -3.64 5.37
CA ASN A 193 -0.45 -3.24 6.46
C ASN A 193 -1.32 -2.04 6.05
N ALA A 194 -2.56 -2.31 5.65
CA ALA A 194 -3.49 -1.29 5.18
C ALA A 194 -3.86 -0.25 6.25
N TYR A 195 -3.88 -0.64 7.54
CA TYR A 195 -4.19 0.28 8.64
C TYR A 195 -3.06 1.30 8.83
N LYS A 196 -1.81 0.85 8.90
CA LYS A 196 -0.64 1.72 8.96
C LYS A 196 -0.52 2.60 7.72
N ALA A 197 -0.84 2.08 6.53
CA ALA A 197 -0.83 2.85 5.28
C ALA A 197 -1.82 4.02 5.33
N LEU A 198 -3.05 3.78 5.81
CA LEU A 198 -4.03 4.84 6.02
C LEU A 198 -3.60 5.82 7.12
N LEU A 199 -3.17 5.33 8.28
CA LEU A 199 -2.70 6.17 9.37
C LEU A 199 -1.55 7.09 8.97
N ALA A 200 -0.68 6.66 8.04
CA ALA A 200 0.41 7.48 7.55
C ALA A 200 -0.08 8.75 6.85
N VAL A 201 -1.28 8.72 6.25
CA VAL A 201 -1.83 9.81 5.44
C VAL A 201 -3.03 10.52 6.08
N SER A 202 -3.46 10.08 7.26
CA SER A 202 -4.61 10.65 8.01
C SER A 202 -4.22 11.67 9.08
N ARG A 203 -2.95 12.10 9.14
CA ARG A 203 -2.48 13.09 10.11
C ARG A 203 -3.22 14.41 9.93
N GLY A 204 -3.62 15.02 11.05
CA GLY A 204 -4.39 16.28 11.08
C GLY A 204 -5.91 16.14 11.01
N ASP A 205 -6.46 14.96 10.72
CA ASP A 205 -7.89 14.63 10.89
C ASP A 205 -8.09 13.95 12.27
N ALA A 206 -7.90 14.73 13.33
CA ALA A 206 -7.83 14.21 14.70
C ALA A 206 -9.16 13.62 15.19
N ASN A 207 -10.29 14.10 14.65
CA ASN A 207 -11.62 13.58 14.99
C ASN A 207 -12.14 12.53 13.99
N ASN A 208 -11.36 12.19 12.96
CA ASN A 208 -11.64 11.17 11.95
C ASN A 208 -12.94 11.41 11.17
N ASN A 209 -13.23 12.66 10.81
CA ASN A 209 -14.41 13.05 10.01
C ASN A 209 -14.12 13.13 8.50
N SER A 210 -12.92 12.72 8.06
CA SER A 210 -12.43 12.81 6.68
C SER A 210 -12.24 14.23 6.16
N SER A 211 -11.95 15.19 7.03
CA SER A 211 -11.67 16.59 6.69
C SER A 211 -10.68 17.20 7.68
N ILE A 212 -9.68 17.94 7.19
CA ILE A 212 -8.77 18.69 8.05
C ILE A 212 -9.31 20.11 8.24
N SER A 213 -9.73 20.44 9.46
CA SER A 213 -10.51 21.64 9.76
C SER A 213 -10.21 22.25 11.13
N LEU A 214 -10.83 23.39 11.44
CA LEU A 214 -10.74 23.98 12.77
C LEU A 214 -11.31 23.06 13.87
N ALA A 215 -12.21 22.13 13.54
CA ALA A 215 -12.71 21.16 14.51
C ALA A 215 -11.58 20.25 15.02
N ASP A 216 -10.61 19.93 14.17
CA ASP A 216 -9.44 19.10 14.51
C ASP A 216 -8.47 19.85 15.42
N VAL A 217 -8.28 21.15 15.19
CA VAL A 217 -7.54 22.03 16.09
C VAL A 217 -8.19 22.05 17.47
N VAL A 218 -9.52 22.24 17.54
CA VAL A 218 -10.25 22.22 18.82
C VAL A 218 -10.14 20.85 19.49
N TYR A 219 -10.18 19.76 18.72
CA TYR A 219 -10.02 18.41 19.23
C TYR A 219 -8.65 18.23 19.90
N LEU A 220 -7.57 18.62 19.22
CA LEU A 220 -6.21 18.53 19.76
C LEU A 220 -6.00 19.43 20.98
N VAL A 221 -6.56 20.64 20.99
CA VAL A 221 -6.55 21.51 22.18
C VAL A 221 -7.21 20.82 23.37
N ASN A 222 -8.37 20.19 23.17
CA ASN A 222 -9.06 19.49 24.24
C ASN A 222 -8.27 18.27 24.73
N TYR A 223 -7.65 17.50 23.83
CA TYR A 223 -6.80 16.37 24.19
C TYR A 223 -5.55 16.81 24.98
N VAL A 224 -4.74 17.70 24.40
CA VAL A 224 -3.44 18.11 24.96
C VAL A 224 -3.59 18.94 26.24
N MET A 225 -4.60 19.81 26.31
CA MET A 225 -4.68 20.81 27.39
C MET A 225 -5.82 20.59 28.38
N LYS A 226 -6.82 19.77 28.05
CA LYS A 226 -8.06 19.65 28.85
C LYS A 226 -8.43 18.22 29.23
N GLY A 227 -7.57 17.24 28.94
CA GLY A 227 -7.83 15.83 29.26
C GLY A 227 -8.97 15.21 28.43
N GLY A 228 -9.20 15.73 27.22
CA GLY A 228 -10.14 15.16 26.26
C GLY A 228 -9.71 13.78 25.75
N PRO A 229 -10.56 13.12 24.94
CA PRO A 229 -10.23 11.83 24.34
C PRO A 229 -9.04 11.93 23.38
N ALA A 230 -8.32 10.81 23.22
CA ALA A 230 -7.24 10.70 22.24
C ALA A 230 -7.76 10.80 20.80
N PRO A 231 -6.95 11.32 19.85
CA PRO A 231 -7.27 11.33 18.44
C PRO A 231 -7.70 9.96 17.90
N LEU A 232 -8.58 9.98 16.89
CA LEU A 232 -9.16 8.79 16.27
C LEU A 232 -8.58 8.56 14.86
N PRO A 233 -8.52 7.32 14.37
CA PRO A 233 -8.72 6.07 15.11
C PRO A 233 -7.50 5.69 15.98
N SER A 234 -6.41 6.46 15.89
CA SER A 234 -5.19 6.30 16.67
C SER A 234 -4.71 7.66 17.14
N LYS A 235 -4.08 7.71 18.31
CA LYS A 235 -3.30 8.87 18.79
C LYS A 235 -2.43 9.49 17.69
N ALA A 236 -1.83 8.64 16.87
CA ALA A 236 -0.98 9.02 15.77
C ALA A 236 -1.62 10.09 14.85
N THR A 237 -2.94 10.09 14.63
CA THR A 237 -3.57 11.11 13.77
C THR A 237 -3.43 12.54 14.29
N GLY A 238 -3.12 12.71 15.59
CA GLY A 238 -2.85 14.01 16.19
C GLY A 238 -1.41 14.51 16.08
N ASP A 239 -0.43 13.66 15.74
CA ASP A 239 0.94 14.07 15.43
C ASP A 239 0.97 14.59 13.98
N CYS A 240 0.82 15.91 13.84
CA CYS A 240 0.65 16.58 12.56
C CYS A 240 1.99 16.91 11.91
N ASN A 241 3.06 17.06 12.70
CA ASN A 241 4.39 17.43 12.23
C ASN A 241 5.36 16.22 12.14
N CYS A 242 4.90 15.03 12.51
CA CYS A 242 5.67 13.78 12.55
C CYS A 242 6.91 13.87 13.47
N ASP A 243 6.77 14.53 14.63
CA ASP A 243 7.85 14.63 15.63
C ASP A 243 7.78 13.56 16.73
N HIS A 244 6.84 12.62 16.59
CA HIS A 244 6.57 11.49 17.49
C HIS A 244 5.99 11.92 18.85
N GLY A 245 5.43 13.13 18.92
CA GLY A 245 4.66 13.64 20.04
C GLY A 245 3.27 14.10 19.62
N ILE A 246 2.38 14.26 20.60
CA ILE A 246 1.12 14.99 20.41
C ILE A 246 1.13 16.12 21.42
N SER A 247 1.38 17.33 20.93
CA SER A 247 1.78 18.46 21.74
C SER A 247 1.19 19.77 21.23
N LEU A 248 1.61 20.87 21.86
CA LEU A 248 1.29 22.21 21.38
C LEU A 248 1.89 22.47 19.97
N ALA A 249 2.98 21.81 19.60
CA ALA A 249 3.58 21.95 18.28
C ALA A 249 2.62 21.49 17.17
N ASP A 250 1.87 20.42 17.39
CA ASP A 250 0.87 19.91 16.45
C ASP A 250 -0.31 20.85 16.28
N ILE A 251 -0.80 21.40 17.40
CA ILE A 251 -1.86 22.41 17.39
C ILE A 251 -1.41 23.63 16.58
N ILE A 252 -0.18 24.10 16.80
CA ILE A 252 0.39 25.24 16.07
C ILE A 252 0.55 24.90 14.58
N HIS A 253 1.08 23.71 14.27
CA HIS A 253 1.27 23.24 12.90
C HIS A 253 -0.06 23.22 12.14
N LEU A 254 -1.07 22.55 12.71
CA LEU A 254 -2.40 22.41 12.10
C LEU A 254 -3.11 23.77 11.98
N THR A 255 -2.97 24.64 12.97
CA THR A 255 -3.50 26.01 12.92
C THR A 255 -2.86 26.83 11.80
N ASN A 256 -1.53 26.72 11.62
CA ASN A 256 -0.82 27.43 10.55
C ASN A 256 -1.21 26.90 9.17
N TYR A 257 -1.40 25.58 9.01
CA TYR A 257 -1.93 24.99 7.79
C TYR A 257 -3.29 25.60 7.43
N ILE A 258 -4.24 25.56 8.36
CA ILE A 258 -5.64 25.95 8.11
C ILE A 258 -5.79 27.47 7.93
N LEU A 259 -5.12 28.28 8.74
CA LEU A 259 -5.39 29.73 8.82
C LEU A 259 -4.33 30.61 8.15
N LYS A 260 -3.13 30.08 7.90
CA LYS A 260 -1.99 30.89 7.43
C LYS A 260 -1.33 30.36 6.16
N GLY A 261 -1.90 29.32 5.53
CA GLY A 261 -1.33 28.72 4.33
C GLY A 261 0.00 28.00 4.57
N GLY A 262 0.22 27.49 5.80
CA GLY A 262 1.37 26.66 6.12
C GLY A 262 1.37 25.30 5.40
N PRO A 263 2.42 24.48 5.61
CA PRO A 263 2.46 23.12 5.06
C PRO A 263 1.34 22.25 5.62
N ALA A 264 0.85 21.30 4.83
CA ALA A 264 -0.10 20.28 5.30
C ALA A 264 0.57 19.30 6.29
N PRO A 265 -0.25 18.57 7.09
CA PRO A 265 0.25 17.51 7.94
C PRO A 265 1.14 16.51 7.19
N VAL A 266 2.22 16.09 7.85
CA VAL A 266 3.29 15.29 7.24
C VAL A 266 2.87 13.82 7.14
N VAL A 267 3.18 13.18 6.00
CA VAL A 267 3.05 11.72 5.88
C VAL A 267 4.05 11.05 6.83
N CYS A 268 3.56 10.21 7.74
CA CYS A 268 4.36 9.76 8.88
C CYS A 268 4.29 8.24 9.10
N TYR A 269 5.46 7.60 9.21
CA TYR A 269 5.59 6.14 9.36
C TYR A 269 5.87 5.69 10.81
N HIS A 270 5.68 6.60 11.77
CA HIS A 270 5.79 6.31 13.19
C HIS A 270 4.41 6.14 13.80
N TYR A 271 4.14 4.97 14.38
CA TYR A 271 2.80 4.54 14.80
C TYR A 271 2.65 4.35 16.32
N ASN A 272 3.73 4.39 17.09
CA ASN A 272 3.73 4.12 18.53
C ASN A 272 3.63 5.43 19.35
N TYR A 273 2.58 5.59 20.17
CA TYR A 273 2.28 6.79 20.99
C TYR A 273 1.58 6.48 22.32
#